data_AF-A0A924V7H2-F1
#
_entry.id   AF-A0A924V7H2-F1
#
_cell.length_a   1.000
_cell.length_b   1.000
_cell.length_c   1.000
_cell.angle_alpha   90.00
_cell.angle_beta   90.00
_cell.angle_gamma   90.00
#
_symmetry.space_group_name_H-M   'P 1'
#
loop_
_entity.id
_entity.type
_entity.pdbx_description
1 polymer ?
#
loop_
_entity_poly.entity_id
_entity_poly.type
_entity_poly.pdbx_seq_one_letter_code
_entity_poly.pdbx_strand_id
1 'polypeptide(L)'
;MTKCLIMLSFMLMAQATSAEELLGYLTDADGKYTGPTVEQNVIAMDTDKNGFADVLEVRAFLALKHGKDYEKALLDRWEVHSLGGGCPVPFAKEFLSESKN
;
A
#
# COMPACT_ATOMS: atom_id res chain seq x y z
N MET A 1 34.08 -26.49 -15.75
CA MET A 1 32.86 -26.73 -14.94
C MET A 1 33.05 -26.28 -13.48
N THR A 2 34.16 -26.59 -12.81
CA THR A 2 34.45 -26.20 -11.42
C THR A 2 34.48 -24.69 -11.16
N LYS A 3 34.99 -23.86 -12.08
CA LYS A 3 34.98 -22.39 -11.95
C LYS A 3 33.58 -21.76 -11.94
N CYS A 4 32.64 -22.30 -12.73
CA CYS A 4 31.25 -21.84 -12.73
C CYS A 4 30.51 -22.24 -11.45
N LEU A 5 30.78 -23.44 -10.93
CA LEU A 5 30.25 -23.89 -9.64
C LEU A 5 30.70 -22.97 -8.51
N ILE A 6 32.00 -22.61 -8.45
CA ILE A 6 32.54 -21.70 -7.44
C ILE A 6 31.91 -20.30 -7.55
N MET A 7 31.77 -19.75 -8.77
CA MET A 7 31.10 -18.45 -8.94
C MET A 7 29.63 -18.47 -8.51
N LEU A 8 28.90 -19.54 -8.82
CA LEU A 8 27.51 -19.70 -8.40
C LEU A 8 27.39 -19.80 -6.87
N SER A 9 28.34 -20.46 -6.21
CA SER A 9 28.42 -20.52 -4.73
C SER A 9 28.65 -19.15 -4.11
N PHE A 10 29.57 -18.37 -4.66
CA PHE A 10 29.84 -17.00 -4.17
C PHE A 10 28.63 -16.08 -4.38
N MET A 11 27.94 -16.20 -5.50
CA MET A 11 26.74 -15.42 -5.80
C MET A 11 25.59 -15.76 -4.84
N LEU A 12 25.44 -17.04 -4.46
CA LEU A 12 24.45 -17.48 -3.46
C LEU A 12 24.73 -16.91 -2.07
N MET A 13 26.00 -16.89 -1.66
CA MET A 13 26.43 -16.37 -0.34
C MET A 13 26.23 -14.84 -0.25
N ALA A 14 26.48 -14.10 -1.34
CA ALA A 14 26.27 -12.66 -1.38
C ALA A 14 24.80 -12.24 -1.14
N GLN A 15 23.84 -13.06 -1.58
CA GLN A 15 22.41 -12.76 -1.41
C GLN A 15 21.91 -13.02 0.01
N ALA A 16 22.56 -13.94 0.74
CA ALA A 16 22.21 -14.23 2.14
C ALA A 16 22.55 -13.05 3.07
N THR A 17 23.71 -12.43 2.87
CA THR A 17 24.15 -11.27 3.67
C THR A 17 23.21 -10.07 3.50
N SER A 18 22.73 -9.78 2.28
CA SER A 18 21.79 -8.68 2.07
C SER A 18 20.43 -8.91 2.72
N ALA A 19 19.99 -10.17 2.84
CA ALA A 19 18.72 -10.50 3.48
C ALA A 19 18.83 -10.39 5.00
N GLU A 20 19.94 -10.83 5.60
CA GLU A 20 20.19 -10.67 7.04
C GLU A 20 20.34 -9.19 7.44
N GLU A 21 20.99 -8.37 6.61
CA GLU A 21 21.11 -6.93 6.85
C GLU A 21 19.75 -6.21 6.76
N LEU A 22 18.92 -6.56 5.76
CA LEU A 22 17.54 -6.06 5.65
C LEU A 22 16.68 -6.50 6.83
N LEU A 23 16.77 -7.76 7.25
CA LEU A 23 16.04 -8.25 8.42
C LEU A 23 16.50 -7.54 9.69
N GLY A 24 17.81 -7.38 9.91
CA GLY A 24 18.34 -6.61 11.03
C GLY A 24 17.91 -5.14 11.03
N TYR A 25 17.64 -4.55 9.86
CA TYR A 25 17.07 -3.21 9.75
C TYR A 25 15.57 -3.16 10.09
N LEU A 26 14.82 -4.23 9.76
CA LEU A 26 13.37 -4.30 9.93
C LEU A 26 12.93 -4.94 11.25
N THR A 27 13.83 -5.58 12.00
CA THR A 27 13.53 -6.31 13.24
C THR A 27 14.48 -5.96 14.38
N ASP A 28 14.01 -6.07 15.63
CA ASP A 28 14.81 -5.85 16.84
C ASP A 28 15.66 -7.08 17.19
N ALA A 29 16.37 -7.01 18.33
CA ALA A 29 17.23 -8.08 18.82
C ALA A 29 16.47 -9.40 19.10
N ASP A 30 15.15 -9.34 19.28
CA ASP A 30 14.27 -10.49 19.49
C ASP A 30 13.61 -10.96 18.18
N GLY A 31 13.98 -10.38 17.04
CA GLY A 31 13.44 -10.72 15.71
C GLY A 31 12.04 -10.15 15.45
N LYS A 32 11.57 -9.20 16.26
CA LYS A 32 10.25 -8.58 16.11
C LYS A 32 10.34 -7.33 15.23
N TYR A 33 9.35 -7.14 14.36
CA TYR A 33 9.26 -5.97 13.48
C TYR A 33 9.35 -4.64 14.25
N THR A 34 10.26 -3.75 13.83
CA THR A 34 10.56 -2.46 14.48
C THR A 34 9.92 -1.26 13.79
N GLY A 35 9.32 -1.45 12.62
CA GLY A 35 8.67 -0.36 11.91
C GLY A 35 7.33 0.05 12.55
N PRO A 36 6.71 1.13 12.02
CA PRO A 36 5.48 1.66 12.59
C PRO A 36 4.35 0.63 12.54
N THR A 37 3.57 0.55 13.61
CA THR A 37 2.36 -0.30 13.66
C THR A 37 1.29 0.23 12.70
N VAL A 38 0.25 -0.56 12.45
CA VAL A 38 -0.90 -0.12 11.65
C VAL A 38 -1.54 1.11 12.28
N GLU A 39 -1.73 1.09 13.60
CA GLU A 39 -2.33 2.18 14.36
C GLU A 39 -1.48 3.45 14.26
N GLN A 40 -0.16 3.33 14.39
CA GLN A 40 0.75 4.47 14.23
C GLN A 40 0.70 5.06 12.83
N ASN A 41 0.58 4.22 11.79
CA ASN A 41 0.40 4.71 10.42
C ASN A 41 -0.95 5.41 10.25
N VAL A 42 -2.04 4.89 10.84
CA VAL A 42 -3.35 5.55 10.80
C VAL A 42 -3.32 6.90 11.51
N ILE A 43 -2.69 6.99 12.69
CA ILE A 43 -2.52 8.27 13.42
C ILE A 43 -1.72 9.29 12.60
N ALA A 44 -0.75 8.82 11.81
CA ALA A 44 0.06 9.66 10.93
C ALA A 44 -0.69 10.10 9.66
N MET A 45 -1.68 9.31 9.21
CA MET A 45 -2.53 9.63 8.06
C MET A 45 -3.70 10.55 8.45
N ASP A 46 -4.34 10.31 9.60
CA ASP A 46 -5.47 11.07 10.13
C ASP A 46 -5.02 12.48 10.53
N THR A 47 -5.13 13.42 9.59
CA THR A 47 -4.69 14.82 9.74
C THR A 47 -5.74 15.68 10.40
N ASP A 48 -7.02 15.39 10.15
CA ASP A 48 -8.15 16.12 10.71
C ASP A 48 -8.55 15.64 12.13
N LYS A 49 -7.93 14.54 12.60
CA LYS A 49 -8.11 13.94 13.93
C LYS A 49 -9.54 13.46 14.17
N ASN A 50 -10.21 13.00 13.11
CA ASN A 50 -11.56 12.46 13.19
C ASN A 50 -11.59 10.97 13.62
N GLY A 51 -10.42 10.33 13.76
CA GLY A 51 -10.28 8.94 14.21
C GLY A 51 -10.18 7.91 13.09
N PHE A 52 -10.16 8.32 11.82
CA PHE A 52 -9.89 7.46 10.67
C PHE A 52 -9.11 8.22 9.60
N ALA A 53 -8.53 7.49 8.65
CA ALA A 53 -7.88 8.10 7.49
C ALA A 53 -8.80 8.00 6.27
N ASP A 54 -9.17 9.13 5.69
CA ASP A 54 -9.95 9.16 4.44
C ASP A 54 -9.06 8.90 3.20
N VAL A 55 -9.69 8.76 2.03
CA VAL A 55 -8.96 8.44 0.79
C VAL A 55 -7.99 9.57 0.38
N LEU A 56 -8.34 10.83 0.66
CA LEU A 56 -7.50 12.00 0.34
C LEU A 56 -6.28 12.02 1.26
N GLU A 57 -6.46 11.72 2.54
CA GLU A 57 -5.39 11.61 3.54
C GLU A 57 -4.45 10.43 3.24
N VAL A 58 -5.01 9.28 2.89
CA VAL A 58 -4.24 8.11 2.43
C VAL A 58 -3.44 8.48 1.18
N ARG A 59 -4.06 9.15 0.20
CA ARG A 59 -3.35 9.60 -1.01
C ARG A 59 -2.23 10.58 -0.66
N ALA A 60 -2.49 11.57 0.18
CA ALA A 60 -1.49 12.55 0.57
C ALA A 60 -0.30 11.89 1.28
N PHE A 61 -0.58 10.95 2.18
CA PHE A 61 0.45 10.21 2.91
C PHE A 61 1.30 9.31 1.99
N LEU A 62 0.66 8.59 1.07
CA LEU A 62 1.38 7.76 0.09
C LEU A 62 2.20 8.61 -0.89
N ALA A 63 1.68 9.78 -1.29
CA ALA A 63 2.40 10.71 -2.15
C ALA A 63 3.67 11.25 -1.49
N LEU A 64 3.66 11.47 -0.17
CA LEU A 64 4.84 11.88 0.60
C LEU A 64 5.91 10.78 0.65
N LYS A 65 5.53 9.51 0.67
CA LYS A 65 6.47 8.37 0.78
C LYS A 65 6.99 7.86 -0.56
N HIS A 66 6.14 7.82 -1.59
CA HIS A 66 6.41 7.13 -2.84
C HIS A 66 6.31 8.03 -4.08
N GLY A 67 5.88 9.28 -3.91
CA GLY A 67 5.68 10.23 -5.00
C GLY A 67 4.23 10.35 -5.45
N LYS A 68 3.93 11.44 -6.16
CA LYS A 68 2.57 11.92 -6.45
C LYS A 68 1.66 10.94 -7.21
N ASP A 69 2.25 10.06 -8.03
CA ASP A 69 1.49 9.15 -8.90
C ASP A 69 1.43 7.70 -8.35
N TYR A 70 1.88 7.48 -7.11
CA TYR A 70 1.83 6.16 -6.49
C TYR A 70 0.39 5.66 -6.38
N GLU A 71 0.13 4.48 -6.94
CA GLU A 71 -1.19 3.83 -6.96
C GLU A 71 -2.34 4.73 -7.44
N LYS A 72 -2.05 5.68 -8.33
CA LYS A 72 -3.00 6.70 -8.79
C LYS A 72 -4.33 6.10 -9.26
N ALA A 73 -4.29 5.06 -10.10
CA ALA A 73 -5.50 4.45 -10.65
C ALA A 73 -6.39 3.78 -9.59
N LEU A 74 -5.77 3.24 -8.53
CA LEU A 74 -6.47 2.64 -7.40
C LEU A 74 -7.10 3.74 -6.53
N LEU A 75 -6.33 4.76 -6.18
CA LEU A 75 -6.79 5.87 -5.34
C LEU A 75 -7.87 6.70 -6.03
N ASP A 76 -7.76 6.92 -7.35
CA ASP A 76 -8.79 7.60 -8.15
C ASP A 76 -10.11 6.80 -8.09
N ARG A 77 -10.05 5.48 -8.14
CA ARG A 77 -11.23 4.62 -8.00
C ARG A 77 -11.84 4.72 -6.61
N TRP A 78 -11.02 4.72 -5.56
CA TRP A 78 -11.48 4.85 -4.18
C TRP A 78 -12.14 6.18 -3.91
N GLU A 79 -11.61 7.28 -4.47
CA GLU A 79 -12.25 8.60 -4.39
C GLU A 79 -13.61 8.63 -5.08
N VAL A 80 -13.72 8.03 -6.26
CA VAL A 80 -15.02 7.92 -6.94
C VAL A 80 -16.04 7.15 -6.10
N HIS A 81 -15.60 6.09 -5.41
CA HIS A 81 -16.46 5.34 -4.51
C HIS A 81 -16.80 6.10 -3.21
N SER A 82 -15.86 6.84 -2.63
CA SER A 82 -16.08 7.61 -1.40
C SER A 82 -17.03 8.80 -1.62
N LEU A 83 -17.04 9.38 -2.83
CA LEU A 83 -17.91 10.48 -3.23
C LEU A 83 -19.35 10.05 -3.58
N GLY A 84 -19.72 8.78 -3.36
CA GLY A 84 -21.08 8.29 -3.60
C GLY A 84 -21.27 7.56 -4.93
N GLY A 85 -20.18 7.16 -5.60
CA GLY A 85 -20.19 6.15 -6.67
C GLY A 85 -20.49 4.76 -6.11
N GLY A 86 -21.65 4.59 -5.49
CA GLY A 86 -22.18 3.30 -5.08
C GLY A 86 -22.21 2.37 -6.29
N CYS A 87 -21.77 1.13 -6.06
CA CYS A 87 -21.90 -0.01 -6.96
C CYS A 87 -23.07 0.17 -7.95
N PRO A 88 -22.87 0.14 -9.29
CA PRO A 88 -23.99 0.09 -10.20
C PRO A 88 -24.71 -1.23 -9.95
N VAL A 89 -25.71 -1.22 -9.06
CA VAL A 89 -26.62 -2.34 -8.92
C VAL A 89 -27.26 -2.51 -10.30
N PRO A 90 -27.15 -3.68 -10.95
CA PRO A 90 -27.61 -3.88 -12.33
C PRO A 90 -29.08 -3.46 -12.54
N PHE A 91 -29.87 -3.52 -11.46
CA PHE A 91 -31.29 -3.18 -11.36
C PHE A 91 -31.60 -1.67 -11.39
N ALA A 92 -30.66 -0.77 -11.05
CA ALA A 92 -30.95 0.67 -10.99
C ALA A 92 -31.06 1.34 -12.38
N LYS A 93 -30.64 0.66 -13.45
CA LYS A 93 -30.79 1.18 -14.82
C LYS A 93 -32.26 1.23 -15.27
N GLU A 94 -33.10 0.34 -14.79
CA GLU A 94 -34.51 0.26 -15.19
C GLU A 94 -35.34 1.38 -14.55
N PHE A 95 -35.15 1.69 -13.25
CA PHE A 95 -35.91 2.74 -12.56
C PHE A 95 -35.55 4.17 -12.97
N LEU A 96 -34.30 4.42 -13.38
CA LEU A 96 -33.88 5.74 -13.85
C LEU A 96 -34.40 6.05 -15.27
N SER A 97 -34.83 5.02 -16.01
CA SER A 97 -35.40 5.18 -17.36
C SER A 97 -36.90 5.50 -17.34
N GLU A 98 -37.65 5.04 -16.34
CA GLU A 98 -39.09 5.30 -16.21
C GLU A 98 -39.42 6.67 -15.64
N SER A 99 -38.51 7.29 -14.86
CA SER A 99 -38.68 8.65 -14.32
C SER A 99 -38.56 9.77 -15.37
N LYS A 100 -38.27 9.44 -16.63
CA LYS A 100 -38.12 10.42 -17.74
C LYS A 100 -39.32 10.48 -18.70
N ASN A 101 -40.43 9.83 -18.37
CA ASN A 101 -41.71 9.98 -19.09
C ASN A 101 -42.74 10.75 -18.28
#